data_AF-A0A7S0I0U1-F1
#
_entry.id   AF-A0A7S0I0U1-F1
#
_cell.length_a   1.000
_cell.length_b   1.000
_cell.length_c   1.000
_cell.angle_alpha   90.00
_cell.angle_beta   90.00
_cell.angle_gamma   90.00
#
_symmetry.space_group_name_H-M   'P 1'
#
loop_
_entity.id
_entity.type
_entity.pdbx_description
1 polymer ?
#
loop_
_entity_poly.entity_id
_entity_poly.type
_entity_poly.pdbx_seq_one_letter_code
_entity_poly.pdbx_strand_id
1 'polypeptide(L)'
;EKEEVGRVAGASKARSAGAMATQKRARTMAEDGLDEGGGSDEEELQALRDRETRRRQEALKAVEDTTAAAQAEKPVFLSRAQREAMTRDEDQEKEEITQLMDEAEKEQRHAYMQKVRESIQEGRNKRPAQSSRPEREVPKTKEEVDKDKMNEEVRNSYLGVKKKKKKVLKISEKFRFSFDWHADEDTSVDLNPIYEKKHEALLLFGRGLRGGIDRREQLQKRDTVLRNRFNEGGKATASLPPMMVPPPPMGGLPAPLSSSLMPPPPPPPSPPPSPPTPPPSPPPP
;
A
#
# COMPACT_ATOMS: atom_id res chain seq x y z
N GLU A 1 -58.60 -9.29 -4.42
CA GLU A 1 -57.73 -8.59 -5.40
C GLU A 1 -56.30 -8.93 -5.05
N LYS A 2 -55.55 -9.74 -5.82
CA LYS A 2 -54.84 -9.42 -7.10
C LYS A 2 -53.95 -8.18 -6.92
N GLU A 3 -52.63 -8.19 -7.09
CA GLU A 3 -51.75 -8.74 -8.15
C GLU A 3 -50.29 -8.66 -7.58
N GLU A 4 -49.42 -9.69 -7.53
CA GLU A 4 -48.60 -10.36 -8.57
C GLU A 4 -47.66 -9.46 -9.39
N VAL A 5 -46.33 -9.53 -9.14
CA VAL A 5 -45.16 -9.67 -10.06
C VAL A 5 -43.94 -9.90 -9.12
N GLY A 6 -43.03 -10.87 -9.19
CA GLY A 6 -42.57 -11.80 -10.21
C GLY A 6 -41.04 -11.94 -10.00
N ARG A 7 -40.58 -12.99 -9.31
CA ARG A 7 -39.14 -13.27 -9.03
C ARG A 7 -38.65 -14.30 -10.05
N VAL A 8 -37.72 -13.92 -10.93
CA VAL A 8 -37.16 -14.80 -11.97
C VAL A 8 -35.79 -15.32 -11.55
N ALA A 9 -35.67 -16.65 -11.51
CA ALA A 9 -34.43 -17.41 -11.50
C ALA A 9 -33.96 -17.67 -12.95
N GLY A 10 -32.65 -17.64 -13.21
CA GLY A 10 -32.11 -17.87 -14.55
C GLY A 10 -30.59 -18.06 -14.62
N ALA A 11 -30.18 -19.32 -14.53
CA ALA A 11 -29.08 -19.97 -15.25
C ALA A 11 -27.72 -19.25 -15.42
N SER A 12 -26.75 -19.64 -14.60
CA SER A 12 -25.31 -19.46 -14.83
C SER A 12 -24.81 -20.31 -16.01
N LYS A 13 -24.34 -19.63 -17.06
CA LYS A 13 -23.72 -20.19 -18.26
C LYS A 13 -22.20 -20.04 -18.16
N ALA A 14 -21.49 -21.15 -17.96
CA ALA A 14 -20.04 -21.23 -18.07
C ALA A 14 -19.68 -22.31 -19.10
N ARG A 15 -19.23 -21.88 -20.29
CA ARG A 15 -18.59 -22.73 -21.30
C ARG A 15 -17.63 -21.86 -22.13
N SER A 16 -16.34 -22.13 -22.02
CA SER A 16 -15.41 -22.45 -23.12
C SER A 16 -14.00 -21.93 -22.87
N ALA A 17 -13.04 -22.86 -22.79
CA ALA A 17 -11.70 -22.85 -23.42
C ALA A 17 -10.64 -23.51 -22.51
N GLY A 18 -9.94 -24.52 -23.03
CA GLY A 18 -8.83 -25.24 -22.38
C GLY A 18 -8.79 -26.70 -22.81
N ALA A 19 -8.45 -26.97 -24.07
CA ALA A 19 -7.13 -27.45 -24.47
C ALA A 19 -6.85 -28.90 -24.05
N MET A 20 -7.28 -29.83 -24.90
CA MET A 20 -6.89 -31.25 -24.87
C MET A 20 -5.41 -31.36 -25.23
N ALA A 21 -4.55 -31.50 -24.22
CA ALA A 21 -3.18 -31.92 -24.39
C ALA A 21 -3.15 -33.45 -24.53
N THR A 22 -2.93 -33.90 -25.76
CA THR A 22 -2.62 -35.29 -26.11
C THR A 22 -1.26 -35.66 -25.54
N GLN A 23 -1.23 -36.55 -24.54
CA GLN A 23 0.02 -37.13 -24.05
C GLN A 23 0.06 -38.63 -24.35
N LYS A 24 1.04 -38.96 -25.18
CA LYS A 24 1.40 -40.25 -25.72
C LYS A 24 1.89 -41.21 -24.61
N ARG A 25 1.35 -42.43 -24.61
CA ARG A 25 1.93 -43.71 -24.15
C ARG A 25 1.13 -44.77 -24.93
N ALA A 26 1.63 -45.72 -25.70
CA ALA A 26 2.96 -46.23 -26.06
C ALA A 26 2.77 -46.94 -27.44
N ARG A 27 3.71 -46.95 -28.40
CA ARG A 27 4.66 -48.07 -28.69
C ARG A 27 4.20 -49.41 -28.08
N THR A 28 3.90 -50.49 -28.80
CA THR A 28 4.60 -51.12 -29.93
C THR A 28 3.70 -52.11 -30.68
N MET A 29 4.00 -52.28 -31.98
CA MET A 29 3.71 -53.41 -32.86
C MET A 29 3.65 -54.79 -32.17
N ALA A 30 2.78 -55.68 -32.64
CA ALA A 30 3.17 -56.84 -33.46
C ALA A 30 2.00 -57.84 -33.55
N GLU A 31 2.03 -58.59 -34.64
CA GLU A 31 1.18 -59.72 -35.02
C GLU A 31 1.14 -60.86 -33.98
N ASP A 32 0.48 -61.94 -34.39
CA ASP A 32 0.28 -63.22 -33.71
C ASP A 32 -1.04 -63.23 -32.94
N GLY A 33 -2.01 -64.09 -33.24
CA GLY A 33 -1.91 -65.41 -33.80
C GLY A 33 -3.10 -66.18 -33.20
N LEU A 34 -3.78 -66.90 -34.08
CA LEU A 34 -4.74 -67.98 -33.83
C LEU A 34 -4.83 -68.47 -32.37
N ASP A 35 -6.04 -68.49 -31.80
CA ASP A 35 -6.42 -69.61 -30.94
C ASP A 35 -7.94 -69.85 -31.00
N GLU A 36 -8.30 -71.09 -31.31
CA GLU A 36 -9.66 -71.61 -31.17
C GLU A 36 -9.97 -71.83 -29.69
N GLY A 37 -11.18 -71.50 -29.26
CA GLY A 37 -11.61 -71.85 -27.90
C GLY A 37 -13.07 -71.50 -27.65
N GLY A 38 -13.97 -72.44 -27.95
CA GLY A 38 -15.34 -72.39 -27.44
C GLY A 38 -15.34 -72.35 -25.90
N GLY A 39 -16.05 -71.38 -25.33
CA GLY A 39 -16.20 -71.26 -23.87
C GLY A 39 -16.61 -69.87 -23.35
N SER A 40 -16.75 -68.86 -24.21
CA SER A 40 -16.91 -67.45 -23.80
C SER A 40 -18.34 -66.97 -23.53
N ASP A 41 -19.37 -67.74 -23.88
CA ASP A 41 -20.76 -67.32 -23.67
C ASP A 41 -21.23 -67.59 -22.22
N GLU A 42 -20.69 -68.60 -21.55
CA GLU A 42 -21.10 -68.97 -20.19
C GLU A 42 -20.47 -68.07 -19.12
N GLU A 43 -19.21 -67.66 -19.27
CA GLU A 43 -18.50 -66.80 -18.31
C GLU A 43 -19.04 -65.36 -18.31
N GLU A 44 -19.43 -64.84 -19.47
CA GLU A 44 -20.07 -63.53 -19.60
C GLU A 44 -21.49 -63.52 -19.01
N LEU A 45 -22.25 -64.61 -19.20
CA LEU A 45 -23.54 -64.82 -18.54
C LEU A 45 -23.40 -64.97 -17.01
N GLN A 46 -22.29 -65.53 -16.52
CA GLN A 46 -22.00 -65.69 -15.10
C GLN A 46 -21.65 -64.34 -14.45
N ALA A 47 -20.86 -63.50 -15.12
CA ALA A 47 -20.56 -62.13 -14.67
C ALA A 47 -21.82 -61.23 -14.65
N LEU A 48 -22.74 -61.39 -15.60
CA LEU A 48 -24.03 -60.70 -15.58
C LEU A 48 -24.91 -61.15 -14.42
N ARG A 49 -24.92 -62.45 -14.11
CA ARG A 49 -25.63 -63.01 -12.94
C ARG A 49 -25.07 -62.45 -11.63
N ASP A 50 -23.75 -62.37 -11.48
CA ASP A 50 -23.11 -61.83 -10.27
C ASP A 50 -23.34 -60.32 -10.09
N ARG A 51 -23.38 -59.57 -11.20
CA ARG A 51 -23.77 -58.16 -11.19
C ARG A 51 -25.23 -57.98 -10.78
N GLU A 52 -26.10 -58.88 -11.24
CA GLU A 52 -27.51 -58.90 -10.88
C GLU A 52 -27.72 -59.29 -9.41
N THR A 53 -26.95 -60.25 -8.88
CA THR A 53 -27.01 -60.61 -7.45
C THR A 53 -26.52 -59.49 -6.55
N ARG A 54 -25.46 -58.78 -6.91
CA ARG A 54 -24.97 -57.62 -6.14
C ARG A 54 -25.98 -56.47 -6.15
N ARG A 55 -26.57 -56.16 -7.31
CA ARG A 55 -27.66 -55.16 -7.40
C ARG A 55 -28.85 -55.58 -6.54
N ARG A 56 -29.18 -56.87 -6.53
CA ARG A 56 -30.26 -57.42 -5.69
C ARG A 56 -29.92 -57.31 -4.19
N GLN A 57 -28.67 -57.53 -3.79
CA GLN A 57 -28.22 -57.36 -2.40
C GLN A 57 -28.22 -55.89 -1.95
N GLU A 58 -27.76 -54.97 -2.80
CA GLU A 58 -27.80 -53.53 -2.51
C GLU A 58 -29.24 -53.01 -2.39
N ALA A 59 -30.15 -53.52 -3.23
CA ALA A 59 -31.57 -53.22 -3.12
C ALA A 59 -32.20 -53.78 -1.83
N LEU A 60 -31.84 -55.01 -1.42
CA LEU A 60 -32.29 -55.58 -0.15
C LEU A 60 -31.78 -54.76 1.04
N LYS A 61 -30.52 -54.32 1.03
CA LYS A 61 -29.97 -53.45 2.08
C LYS A 61 -30.65 -52.09 2.15
N ALA A 62 -30.96 -51.47 1.01
CA ALA A 62 -31.71 -50.22 1.00
C ALA A 62 -33.15 -50.40 1.54
N VAL A 63 -33.78 -51.54 1.29
CA VAL A 63 -35.08 -51.89 1.89
C VAL A 63 -34.93 -52.18 3.40
N GLU A 64 -33.84 -52.83 3.82
CA GLU A 64 -33.52 -53.04 5.24
C GLU A 64 -33.24 -51.72 5.96
N ASP A 65 -32.48 -50.79 5.38
CA ASP A 65 -32.17 -49.48 5.97
C ASP A 65 -33.43 -48.61 6.06
N THR A 66 -34.30 -48.64 5.05
CA THR A 66 -35.59 -47.91 5.08
C THR A 66 -36.58 -48.55 6.05
N THR A 67 -36.61 -49.87 6.18
CA THR A 67 -37.45 -50.56 7.16
C THR A 67 -36.90 -50.45 8.58
N ALA A 68 -35.58 -50.38 8.77
CA ALA A 68 -34.91 -50.12 10.04
C ALA A 68 -35.10 -48.67 10.49
N ALA A 69 -34.98 -47.70 9.59
CA ALA A 69 -35.32 -46.30 9.86
C ALA A 69 -36.80 -46.13 10.22
N ALA A 70 -37.71 -46.79 9.49
CA ALA A 70 -39.14 -46.81 9.81
C ALA A 70 -39.48 -47.63 11.09
N GLN A 71 -38.60 -48.51 11.56
CA GLN A 71 -38.73 -49.19 12.84
C GLN A 71 -38.19 -48.35 14.00
N ALA A 72 -37.17 -47.51 13.77
CA ALA A 72 -36.62 -46.56 14.75
C ALA A 72 -37.57 -45.39 15.05
N GLU A 73 -38.47 -45.03 14.12
CA GLU A 73 -39.51 -44.01 14.34
C GLU A 73 -40.72 -44.52 15.15
N LYS A 74 -40.83 -45.83 15.39
CA LYS A 74 -41.89 -46.38 16.25
C LYS A 74 -41.52 -46.11 17.71
N PRO A 75 -42.42 -45.53 18.52
CA PRO A 75 -42.09 -45.24 19.92
C PRO A 75 -41.80 -46.55 20.66
N VAL A 76 -40.54 -46.73 21.06
CA VAL A 76 -40.09 -47.90 21.84
C VAL A 76 -40.54 -47.70 23.27
N PHE A 77 -41.51 -48.51 23.70
CA PHE A 77 -41.97 -48.53 25.09
C PHE A 77 -40.96 -49.32 25.95
N LEU A 78 -39.89 -48.64 26.35
CA LEU A 78 -38.94 -49.15 27.34
C LEU A 78 -39.66 -49.39 28.67
N SER A 79 -39.40 -50.54 29.30
CA SER A 79 -39.90 -50.84 30.63
C SER A 79 -39.34 -49.84 31.67
N ARG A 80 -40.03 -49.67 32.80
CA ARG A 80 -39.59 -48.73 33.85
C ARG A 80 -38.13 -48.96 34.29
N ALA A 81 -37.75 -50.22 34.50
CA ALA A 81 -36.38 -50.57 34.87
C ALA A 81 -35.36 -50.25 33.76
N GLN A 82 -35.76 -50.39 32.49
CA GLN A 82 -34.90 -50.10 31.35
C GLN A 82 -34.76 -48.58 31.08
N ARG A 83 -35.79 -47.80 31.43
CA ARG A 83 -35.71 -46.33 31.44
C ARG A 83 -34.82 -45.82 32.55
N GLU A 84 -34.93 -46.39 33.76
CA GLU A 84 -34.09 -46.02 34.91
C GLU A 84 -32.61 -46.35 34.66
N ALA A 85 -32.30 -47.45 33.94
CA ALA A 85 -30.95 -47.76 33.48
C ALA A 85 -30.44 -46.77 32.42
N MET A 86 -31.22 -46.49 31.38
CA MET A 86 -30.85 -45.51 30.35
C MET A 86 -30.65 -44.11 30.93
N THR A 87 -31.48 -43.67 31.88
CA THR A 87 -31.26 -42.37 32.55
C THR A 87 -29.98 -42.35 33.35
N ARG A 88 -29.61 -43.48 33.98
CA ARG A 88 -28.37 -43.58 34.75
C ARG A 88 -27.14 -43.53 33.84
N ASP A 89 -27.20 -44.20 32.69
CA ASP A 89 -26.13 -44.17 31.69
C ASP A 89 -26.03 -42.78 31.05
N GLU A 90 -27.15 -42.14 30.70
CA GLU A 90 -27.18 -40.75 30.20
C GLU A 90 -26.65 -39.74 31.24
N ASP A 91 -26.92 -39.96 32.53
CA ASP A 91 -26.42 -39.08 33.59
C ASP A 91 -24.92 -39.28 33.81
N GLN A 92 -24.40 -40.51 33.70
CA GLN A 92 -22.96 -40.79 33.69
C GLN A 92 -22.26 -40.13 32.49
N GLU A 93 -22.84 -40.24 31.29
CA GLU A 93 -22.30 -39.60 30.09
C GLU A 93 -22.29 -38.07 30.20
N LYS A 94 -23.35 -37.47 30.77
CA LYS A 94 -23.38 -36.02 31.03
C LYS A 94 -22.30 -35.61 32.01
N GLU A 95 -22.12 -36.37 33.10
CA GLU A 95 -21.05 -36.11 34.07
C GLU A 95 -19.67 -36.19 33.41
N GLU A 96 -19.41 -37.20 32.58
CA GLU A 96 -18.17 -37.32 31.81
C GLU A 96 -17.95 -36.14 30.85
N ILE A 97 -18.99 -35.73 30.13
CA ILE A 97 -18.94 -34.56 29.22
C ILE A 97 -18.64 -33.28 30.00
N THR A 98 -19.28 -33.08 31.17
CA THR A 98 -19.01 -31.90 32.00
C THR A 98 -17.58 -31.89 32.53
N GLN A 99 -17.05 -33.04 32.96
CA GLN A 99 -15.66 -33.16 33.40
C GLN A 99 -14.68 -32.87 32.27
N LEU A 100 -14.98 -33.32 31.05
CA LEU A 100 -14.14 -33.10 29.87
C LEU A 100 -14.14 -31.62 29.44
N MET A 101 -15.29 -30.94 29.53
CA MET A 101 -15.40 -29.50 29.32
C MET A 101 -14.63 -28.70 30.37
N ASP A 102 -14.76 -29.08 31.66
CA ASP A 102 -14.03 -28.45 32.76
C ASP A 102 -12.51 -28.64 32.64
N GLU A 103 -12.07 -29.81 32.16
CA GLU A 103 -10.66 -30.11 31.93
C GLU A 103 -10.10 -29.31 30.73
N ALA A 104 -10.87 -29.21 29.64
CA ALA A 104 -10.52 -28.35 28.51
C ALA A 104 -10.44 -26.87 28.91
N GLU A 105 -11.35 -26.38 29.76
CA GLU A 105 -11.31 -25.01 30.28
C GLU A 105 -10.08 -24.79 31.16
N LYS A 106 -9.76 -25.74 32.06
CA LYS A 106 -8.54 -25.71 32.88
C LYS A 106 -7.29 -25.70 32.03
N GLU A 107 -7.25 -26.49 30.95
CA GLU A 107 -6.12 -26.54 30.03
C GLU A 107 -5.96 -25.22 29.27
N GLN A 108 -7.06 -24.62 28.77
CA GLN A 108 -7.01 -23.30 28.15
C GLN A 108 -6.53 -22.21 29.12
N ARG A 109 -7.04 -22.22 30.35
CA ARG A 109 -6.61 -21.29 31.40
C ARG A 109 -5.14 -21.51 31.75
N HIS A 110 -4.68 -22.75 31.82
CA HIS A 110 -3.28 -23.09 32.10
C HIS A 110 -2.37 -22.66 30.93
N ALA A 111 -2.77 -22.91 29.69
CA ALA A 111 -2.04 -22.47 28.49
C ALA A 111 -1.98 -20.93 28.41
N TYR A 112 -3.06 -20.23 28.78
CA TYR A 112 -3.06 -18.77 28.89
C TYR A 112 -2.10 -18.29 29.98
N MET A 113 -2.15 -18.88 31.17
CA MET A 113 -1.23 -18.55 32.27
C MET A 113 0.24 -18.87 31.93
N GLN A 114 0.50 -19.94 31.19
CA GLN A 114 1.83 -20.27 30.66
C GLN A 114 2.31 -19.21 29.67
N LYS A 115 1.48 -18.80 28.70
CA LYS A 115 1.82 -17.70 27.78
C LYS A 115 2.08 -16.38 28.50
N VAL A 116 1.29 -16.05 29.51
CA VAL A 116 1.52 -14.86 30.35
C VAL A 116 2.86 -14.99 31.07
N ARG A 117 3.16 -16.15 31.67
CA ARG A 117 4.44 -16.41 32.35
C ARG A 117 5.63 -16.33 31.39
N GLU A 118 5.51 -16.90 30.20
CA GLU A 118 6.52 -16.81 29.14
C GLU A 118 6.71 -15.37 28.67
N SER A 119 5.64 -14.60 28.47
CA SER A 119 5.74 -13.19 28.07
C SER A 119 6.47 -12.33 29.12
N ILE A 120 6.24 -12.60 30.41
CA ILE A 120 6.94 -11.93 31.52
C ILE A 120 8.41 -12.37 31.58
N GLN A 121 8.68 -13.66 31.39
CA GLN A 121 10.04 -14.22 31.37
C GLN A 121 10.83 -13.70 30.17
N GLU A 122 10.21 -13.59 29.00
CA GLU A 122 10.79 -13.03 27.78
C GLU A 122 11.05 -11.53 27.94
N GLY A 123 10.13 -10.79 28.56
CA GLY A 123 10.35 -9.39 28.95
C GLY A 123 11.51 -9.21 29.93
N ARG A 124 11.76 -10.20 30.80
CA ARG A 124 12.88 -10.21 31.74
C ARG A 124 14.21 -10.62 31.09
N ASN A 125 14.20 -11.57 30.16
CA ASN A 125 15.38 -12.00 29.39
C ASN A 125 15.76 -11.00 28.29
N LYS A 126 14.81 -10.20 27.80
CA LYS A 126 15.04 -9.05 26.91
C LYS A 126 15.52 -7.79 27.66
N ARG A 127 15.57 -7.77 28.99
CA ARG A 127 16.39 -6.81 29.73
C ARG A 127 17.82 -7.32 29.70
N PRO A 128 18.72 -6.75 28.88
CA PRO A 128 20.10 -7.20 28.87
C PRO A 128 20.68 -7.00 30.27
N ALA A 129 21.40 -8.00 30.75
CA ALA A 129 22.24 -7.90 31.93
C ALA A 129 23.17 -6.70 31.76
N GLN A 130 22.82 -5.60 32.42
CA GLN A 130 23.64 -4.40 32.53
C GLN A 130 24.85 -4.70 33.41
N SER A 131 25.89 -5.28 32.83
CA SER A 131 27.26 -4.86 33.14
C SER A 131 27.82 -3.92 32.06
N SER A 132 27.01 -3.55 31.06
CA SER A 132 27.28 -2.45 30.13
C SER A 132 26.05 -1.54 30.10
N ARG A 133 26.23 -0.36 30.70
CA ARG A 133 25.38 0.84 30.65
C ARG A 133 24.61 0.95 29.33
N PRO A 134 23.28 1.24 29.33
CA PRO A 134 22.51 1.24 28.11
C PRO A 134 22.90 2.54 27.45
N GLU A 135 23.58 2.45 26.32
CA GLU A 135 23.66 3.57 25.42
C GLU A 135 22.20 3.88 25.06
N ARG A 136 21.66 4.88 25.77
CA ARG A 136 20.35 5.47 25.56
C ARG A 136 20.25 5.63 24.05
N GLU A 137 19.33 4.92 23.40
CA GLU A 137 18.96 5.21 22.02
C GLU A 137 18.44 6.64 22.05
N VAL A 138 19.37 7.57 21.82
CA VAL A 138 19.05 8.97 21.66
C VAL A 138 18.15 8.97 20.44
N PRO A 139 16.92 9.50 20.52
CA PRO A 139 16.05 9.57 19.36
C PRO A 139 16.86 10.25 18.27
N LYS A 140 17.20 9.48 17.22
CA LYS A 140 18.07 9.98 16.15
C LYS A 140 17.47 11.28 15.68
N THR A 141 18.24 12.34 15.81
CA THR A 141 17.76 13.66 15.39
C THR A 141 17.46 13.58 13.90
N LYS A 142 16.51 14.38 13.39
CA LYS A 142 16.20 14.39 11.95
C LYS A 142 17.48 14.55 11.11
N GLU A 143 18.41 15.37 11.60
CA GLU A 143 19.74 15.58 11.03
C GLU A 143 20.58 14.30 10.93
N GLU A 144 20.55 13.43 11.93
CA GLU A 144 21.26 12.14 11.88
C GLU A 144 20.63 11.19 10.86
N VAL A 145 19.30 11.18 10.78
CA VAL A 145 18.58 10.37 9.77
C VAL A 145 18.89 10.86 8.35
N ASP A 146 18.93 12.18 8.13
CA ASP A 146 19.21 12.74 6.81
C ASP A 146 20.69 12.59 6.43
N LYS A 147 21.61 12.64 7.41
CA LYS A 147 23.02 12.25 7.21
C LYS A 147 23.18 10.78 6.83
N ASP A 148 22.44 9.88 7.50
CA ASP A 148 22.45 8.45 7.19
C ASP A 148 21.99 8.20 5.75
N LYS A 149 20.88 8.84 5.33
CA LYS A 149 20.38 8.79 3.95
C LYS A 149 21.36 9.40 2.94
N MET A 150 22.02 10.51 3.29
CA MET A 150 23.02 11.14 2.41
C MET A 150 24.19 10.18 2.17
N ASN A 151 24.65 9.51 3.23
CA ASN A 151 25.69 8.49 3.13
C ASN A 151 25.24 7.28 2.30
N GLU A 152 23.96 6.91 2.36
CA GLU A 152 23.38 5.89 1.48
C GLU A 152 23.37 6.32 0.01
N GLU A 153 23.02 7.57 -0.28
CA GLU A 153 23.03 8.10 -1.64
C GLU A 153 24.44 8.15 -2.22
N VAL A 154 25.42 8.62 -1.44
CA VAL A 154 26.85 8.56 -1.79
C VAL A 154 27.25 7.10 -2.06
N ARG A 155 26.96 6.17 -1.13
CA ARG A 155 27.24 4.74 -1.35
C ARG A 155 26.60 4.22 -2.63
N ASN A 156 25.34 4.54 -2.90
CA ASN A 156 24.64 4.08 -4.11
C ASN A 156 25.26 4.65 -5.39
N SER A 157 25.72 5.90 -5.37
CA SER A 157 26.39 6.56 -6.49
C SER A 157 27.74 5.91 -6.83
N TYR A 158 28.56 5.61 -5.81
CA TYR A 158 29.90 5.07 -6.02
C TYR A 158 29.96 3.54 -6.14
N LEU A 159 29.09 2.80 -5.45
CA LEU A 159 29.04 1.33 -5.53
C LEU A 159 28.18 0.82 -6.69
N GLY A 160 27.62 1.71 -7.53
CA GLY A 160 26.92 1.33 -8.76
C GLY A 160 25.72 0.42 -8.53
N VAL A 161 25.03 0.58 -7.39
CA VAL A 161 23.84 -0.24 -7.08
C VAL A 161 22.80 -0.02 -8.17
N LYS A 162 22.32 -1.11 -8.77
CA LYS A 162 21.32 -1.05 -9.84
C LYS A 162 20.07 -0.34 -9.33
N LYS A 163 19.76 0.84 -9.88
CA LYS A 163 18.53 1.58 -9.58
C LYS A 163 17.34 0.64 -9.78
N LYS A 164 16.46 0.57 -8.78
CA LYS A 164 15.23 -0.23 -8.85
C LYS A 164 14.45 0.23 -10.09
N LYS A 165 14.22 -0.68 -11.05
CA LYS A 165 13.44 -0.36 -12.25
C LYS A 165 12.04 0.09 -11.83
N LYS A 166 11.48 1.10 -12.51
CA LYS A 166 10.11 1.56 -12.28
C LYS A 166 9.19 0.35 -12.28
N LYS A 167 8.39 0.18 -11.22
CA LYS A 167 7.45 -0.94 -11.09
C LYS A 167 6.50 -0.90 -12.29
N VAL A 168 6.30 -2.03 -12.96
CA VAL A 168 5.33 -2.12 -14.05
C VAL A 168 3.95 -1.92 -13.45
N LEU A 169 3.35 -0.76 -13.72
CA LEU A 169 2.02 -0.40 -13.24
C LEU A 169 0.99 -1.36 -13.85
N LYS A 170 -0.04 -1.69 -13.06
CA LYS A 170 -1.13 -2.54 -13.53
C LYS A 170 -1.91 -1.80 -14.62
N ILE A 171 -2.36 -2.50 -15.65
CA ILE A 171 -3.04 -1.89 -16.80
C ILE A 171 -4.26 -1.05 -16.37
N SER A 172 -4.99 -1.47 -15.34
CA SER A 172 -6.11 -0.71 -14.76
C SER A 172 -5.71 0.62 -14.12
N GLU A 173 -4.50 0.72 -13.58
CA GLU A 173 -3.94 1.94 -13.00
C GLU A 173 -3.41 2.87 -14.08
N LYS A 174 -2.88 2.29 -15.17
CA LYS A 174 -2.47 3.03 -16.38
C LYS A 174 -3.64 3.77 -17.06
N PHE A 175 -4.87 3.30 -16.88
CA PHE A 175 -6.09 3.96 -17.38
C PHE A 175 -6.82 4.83 -16.35
N ARG A 176 -6.31 4.90 -15.11
CA ARG A 176 -6.77 5.87 -14.11
C ARG A 176 -6.06 7.20 -14.41
N PHE A 177 -6.76 8.11 -15.08
CA PHE A 177 -6.23 9.46 -15.29
C PHE A 177 -6.24 10.22 -13.96
N SER A 178 -5.07 10.34 -13.33
CA SER A 178 -4.82 11.30 -12.26
C SER A 178 -4.35 12.60 -12.91
N PHE A 179 -5.03 13.71 -12.60
CA PHE A 179 -4.65 15.04 -13.08
C PHE A 179 -3.70 15.74 -12.09
N ASP A 180 -3.57 15.20 -10.88
CA ASP A 180 -2.67 15.69 -9.84
C ASP A 180 -1.29 15.04 -9.96
N TRP A 181 -0.26 15.81 -9.56
CA TRP A 181 1.09 15.31 -9.41
C TRP A 181 1.19 14.41 -8.17
N HIS A 182 1.84 13.25 -8.32
CA HIS A 182 2.10 12.39 -7.17
C HIS A 182 3.22 12.97 -6.29
N ALA A 183 3.11 12.86 -4.97
CA ALA A 183 4.13 13.35 -4.04
C ALA A 183 5.50 12.67 -4.21
N ASP A 184 5.52 11.42 -4.69
CA ASP A 184 6.75 10.68 -5.00
C ASP A 184 7.48 11.25 -6.23
N GLU A 185 6.83 12.12 -7.01
CA GLU A 185 7.42 12.82 -8.15
C GLU A 185 8.01 14.19 -7.74
N ASP A 186 7.88 14.58 -6.48
CA ASP A 186 8.53 15.77 -5.94
C ASP A 186 10.04 15.56 -5.81
N THR A 187 10.82 16.47 -6.39
CA THR A 187 12.29 16.45 -6.40
C THR A 187 12.88 17.56 -5.53
N SER A 188 12.03 18.32 -4.84
CA SER A 188 12.46 19.47 -4.03
C SER A 188 13.06 19.07 -2.67
N VAL A 189 12.79 17.84 -2.21
CA VAL A 189 13.27 17.31 -0.93
C VAL A 189 14.75 16.94 -1.04
N ASP A 190 15.60 17.73 -0.40
CA ASP A 190 17.04 17.51 -0.31
C ASP A 190 17.42 17.05 1.10
N LEU A 191 18.45 16.21 1.20
CA LEU A 191 19.03 15.73 2.46
C LEU A 191 20.01 16.75 3.05
N ASN A 192 20.53 17.65 2.23
CA ASN A 192 21.48 18.67 2.66
C ASN A 192 20.74 19.92 3.20
N PRO A 193 21.03 20.35 4.45
CA PRO A 193 20.36 21.49 5.07
C PRO A 193 20.55 22.82 4.31
N ILE A 194 21.62 22.98 3.53
CA ILE A 194 21.87 24.18 2.71
C ILE A 194 20.83 24.32 1.58
N TYR A 195 20.38 23.18 1.04
CA TYR A 195 19.39 23.15 -0.04
C TYR A 195 17.96 23.04 0.48
N GLU A 196 17.76 22.60 1.73
CA GLU A 196 16.48 22.70 2.42
C GLU A 196 16.16 24.16 2.77
N LYS A 197 17.13 24.91 3.31
CA LYS A 197 17.01 26.34 3.66
C LYS A 197 17.76 27.22 2.67
N LYS A 198 17.37 27.17 1.40
CA LYS A 198 17.95 28.01 0.34
C LYS A 198 17.83 29.49 0.73
N HIS A 199 18.96 30.17 0.85
CA HIS A 199 18.96 31.61 1.04
C HIS A 199 18.40 32.29 -0.20
N GLU A 200 17.20 32.87 -0.08
CA GLU A 200 16.62 33.64 -1.17
C GLU A 200 17.45 34.91 -1.41
N ALA A 201 18.04 35.00 -2.60
CA ALA A 201 18.72 36.21 -3.02
C ALA A 201 17.70 37.34 -3.16
N LEU A 202 18.02 38.51 -2.59
CA LEU A 202 17.20 39.70 -2.74
C LEU A 202 17.21 40.11 -4.21
N LEU A 203 16.06 39.99 -4.87
CA LEU A 203 15.91 40.36 -6.27
C LEU A 203 16.29 41.82 -6.48
N LEU A 204 17.12 42.08 -7.49
CA LEU A 204 17.56 43.44 -7.85
C LEU A 204 18.10 44.23 -6.64
N PHE A 205 18.94 43.57 -5.82
CA PHE A 205 19.52 44.14 -4.59
C PHE A 205 18.46 44.64 -3.58
N GLY A 206 17.30 43.99 -3.54
CA GLY A 206 16.20 44.37 -2.66
C GLY A 206 15.30 45.48 -3.22
N ARG A 207 15.46 45.88 -4.48
CA ARG A 207 14.51 46.76 -5.18
C ARG A 207 13.49 45.97 -6.02
N GLY A 208 13.82 44.73 -6.39
CA GLY A 208 12.99 43.89 -7.26
C GLY A 208 11.94 43.09 -6.49
N LEU A 209 10.87 42.74 -7.20
CA LEU A 209 9.81 41.85 -6.75
C LEU A 209 9.65 40.68 -7.73
N ARG A 210 9.12 39.55 -7.24
CA ARG A 210 8.90 38.32 -8.00
C ARG A 210 7.50 38.43 -8.60
N GLY A 211 7.38 38.21 -9.91
CA GLY A 211 6.07 38.20 -10.57
C GLY A 211 5.15 37.12 -10.00
N GLY A 212 3.86 37.43 -9.89
CA GLY A 212 2.82 36.50 -9.43
C GLY A 212 2.70 36.32 -7.92
N ILE A 213 3.58 36.93 -7.12
CA ILE A 213 3.52 36.93 -5.64
C ILE A 213 2.98 38.28 -5.16
N ASP A 214 2.22 38.29 -4.07
CA ASP A 214 1.69 39.54 -3.51
C ASP A 214 2.81 40.51 -3.09
N ARG A 215 2.60 41.79 -3.40
CA ARG A 215 3.57 42.86 -3.16
C ARG A 215 3.81 43.10 -1.67
N ARG A 216 2.76 43.04 -0.84
CA ARG A 216 2.89 43.34 0.60
C ARG A 216 3.63 42.23 1.31
N GLU A 217 3.27 40.98 1.02
CA GLU A 217 3.94 39.80 1.57
C GLU A 217 5.43 39.78 1.20
N GLN A 218 5.75 40.04 -0.07
CA GLN A 218 7.13 40.03 -0.52
C GLN A 218 7.96 41.16 0.11
N LEU A 219 7.41 42.36 0.23
CA LEU A 219 8.10 43.46 0.91
C LEU A 219 8.36 43.15 2.38
N GLN A 220 7.39 42.53 3.08
CA GLN A 220 7.57 42.13 4.48
C GLN A 220 8.66 41.07 4.65
N LYS A 221 8.68 40.04 3.79
CA LYS A 221 9.74 39.02 3.78
C LYS A 221 11.10 39.63 3.49
N ARG A 222 11.20 40.49 2.48
CA ARG A 222 12.40 41.25 2.12
C ARG A 222 12.93 42.07 3.29
N ASP A 223 12.05 42.82 3.95
CA ASP A 223 12.40 43.70 5.08
C ASP A 223 12.91 42.91 6.27
N THR A 224 12.30 41.75 6.53
CA THR A 224 12.73 40.83 7.57
C THR A 224 14.13 40.27 7.28
N VAL A 225 14.38 39.84 6.04
CA VAL A 225 15.70 39.34 5.61
C VAL A 225 16.77 40.44 5.72
N LEU A 226 16.47 41.65 5.26
CA LEU A 226 17.37 42.81 5.36
C LEU A 226 17.70 43.15 6.82
N ARG A 227 16.69 43.15 7.69
CA ARG A 227 16.86 43.41 9.13
C ARG A 227 17.72 42.35 9.79
N ASN A 228 17.46 41.07 9.52
CA ASN A 228 18.24 39.96 10.07
C ASN A 228 19.69 40.03 9.59
N ARG A 229 19.92 40.29 8.30
CA ARG A 229 21.27 40.47 7.74
C ARG A 229 22.01 41.64 8.38
N PHE A 230 21.34 42.77 8.63
CA PHE A 230 21.95 43.91 9.31
C PHE A 230 22.36 43.56 10.76
N ASN A 231 21.50 42.84 11.48
CA ASN A 231 21.76 42.42 12.85
C ASN A 231 22.90 41.38 12.94
N GLU A 232 23.03 40.47 11.97
CA GLU A 232 24.15 39.52 11.92
C GLU A 232 25.44 40.18 11.44
N GLY A 233 25.36 41.07 10.44
CA GLY A 233 26.51 41.84 9.95
C GLY A 233 27.11 42.75 11.02
N GLY A 234 26.30 43.38 11.86
CA GLY A 234 26.76 44.19 12.99
C GLY A 234 27.57 43.40 14.03
N LYS A 235 27.37 42.09 14.16
CA LYS A 235 28.19 41.23 15.02
C LYS A 235 29.54 40.92 14.39
N ALA A 236 29.61 40.75 13.08
CA ALA A 236 30.85 40.50 12.35
C ALA A 236 31.71 41.76 12.15
N THR A 237 31.10 42.96 12.07
CA THR A 237 31.83 44.23 11.97
C THR A 237 32.31 44.76 13.32
N ALA A 238 31.70 44.36 14.43
CA ALA A 238 32.17 44.71 15.78
C ALA A 238 33.51 44.04 16.14
N SER A 239 33.92 42.98 15.44
CA SER A 239 35.21 42.31 15.63
C SER A 239 36.29 42.72 14.62
N LEU A 240 35.97 43.60 13.66
CA LEU A 240 36.96 44.16 12.74
C LEU A 240 37.54 45.44 13.33
N PRO A 241 38.87 45.67 13.25
CA PRO A 241 39.45 46.93 13.71
C PRO A 241 38.80 48.09 12.96
N PRO A 242 38.61 49.26 13.61
CA PRO A 242 38.00 50.41 12.94
C PRO A 242 38.80 50.74 11.69
N MET A 243 38.18 50.59 10.52
CA MET A 243 38.74 50.99 9.25
C MET A 243 39.11 52.47 9.35
N MET A 244 40.40 52.78 9.24
CA MET A 244 40.91 54.15 9.21
C MET A 244 40.12 54.95 8.17
N VAL A 245 39.43 56.00 8.64
CA VAL A 245 38.77 56.98 7.79
C VAL A 245 39.85 57.53 6.84
N PRO A 246 39.69 57.41 5.51
CA PRO A 246 40.66 57.99 4.59
C PRO A 246 40.69 59.52 4.81
N PRO A 247 41.88 60.14 4.85
CA PRO A 247 41.99 61.58 5.07
C PRO A 247 41.22 62.34 3.98
N PRO A 248 40.57 63.47 4.32
CA PRO A 248 39.86 64.27 3.33
C PRO A 248 40.83 64.69 2.22
N PRO A 249 40.40 64.68 0.94
CA PRO A 249 41.28 65.07 -0.16
C PRO A 249 41.65 66.55 0.03
N MET A 250 42.93 66.78 0.34
CA MET A 250 43.55 68.10 0.39
C MET A 250 43.51 68.71 -1.01
N GLY A 251 42.80 69.83 -1.14
CA GLY A 251 43.04 70.86 -2.16
C GLY A 251 43.01 70.42 -3.63
N GLY A 252 41.82 70.41 -4.23
CA GLY A 252 41.63 70.41 -5.68
C GLY A 252 40.90 71.67 -6.13
N LEU A 253 41.60 72.47 -6.95
CA LEU A 253 41.25 73.63 -7.79
C LEU A 253 39.76 74.08 -7.91
N PRO A 254 39.50 75.40 -8.01
CA PRO A 254 38.14 75.92 -8.18
C PRO A 254 37.52 75.47 -9.51
N ALA A 255 36.28 74.99 -9.44
CA ALA A 255 35.47 74.58 -10.58
C ALA A 255 35.31 75.73 -11.60
N PRO A 256 35.48 75.49 -12.91
CA PRO A 256 35.13 76.49 -13.91
C PRO A 256 33.61 76.66 -13.95
N LEU A 257 33.22 77.93 -14.02
CA LEU A 257 31.85 78.43 -14.07
C LEU A 257 31.00 77.69 -15.10
N SER A 258 29.83 77.26 -14.64
CA SER A 258 28.73 76.72 -15.44
C SER A 258 28.29 77.75 -16.49
N SER A 259 28.54 77.42 -17.76
CA SER A 259 27.96 78.08 -18.93
C SER A 259 27.56 77.00 -19.93
N SER A 260 26.28 76.58 -19.89
CA SER A 260 25.45 76.29 -21.07
C SER A 260 24.16 75.61 -20.60
N LEU A 261 23.10 76.40 -20.50
CA LEU A 261 21.74 75.92 -20.34
C LEU A 261 21.27 75.37 -21.69
N MET A 262 21.43 74.07 -21.92
CA MET A 262 20.87 73.40 -23.10
C MET A 262 19.38 73.12 -22.83
N PRO A 263 18.44 73.62 -23.65
CA PRO A 263 17.02 73.33 -23.45
C PRO A 263 16.74 71.83 -23.72
N PRO A 264 15.75 71.22 -23.05
CA PRO A 264 15.40 69.82 -23.25
C PRO A 264 14.86 69.60 -24.68
N PRO A 265 15.11 68.42 -25.28
CA PRO A 265 14.59 68.08 -26.61
C PRO A 265 13.05 68.03 -26.60
N PRO A 266 12.38 68.35 -27.73
CA PRO A 266 10.93 68.31 -27.82
C PRO A 266 10.40 66.87 -27.65
N PRO A 267 9.17 66.71 -27.13
CA PRO A 267 8.56 65.39 -26.98
C PRO A 267 8.32 64.73 -28.35
N PRO A 268 8.37 63.38 -28.45
CA PRO A 268 8.10 62.67 -29.68
C PRO A 268 6.63 62.90 -30.14
N PRO A 269 6.36 62.85 -31.46
CA PRO A 269 5.00 63.01 -31.98
C PRO A 269 4.10 61.88 -31.44
N SER A 270 2.90 62.25 -31.01
CA SER A 270 1.86 61.33 -30.57
C SER A 270 1.53 60.29 -31.64
N PRO A 271 1.33 59.01 -31.27
CA PRO A 271 1.01 57.96 -32.24
C PRO A 271 -0.33 58.25 -32.94
N PRO A 272 -0.49 57.85 -34.22
CA PRO A 272 -1.75 58.03 -34.93
C PRO A 272 -2.88 57.26 -34.22
N PRO A 273 -4.13 57.75 -34.28
CA PRO A 273 -5.27 57.06 -33.68
C PRO A 273 -5.39 55.65 -34.26
N SER A 274 -5.62 54.66 -33.38
CA SER A 274 -5.84 53.27 -33.77
C SER A 274 -7.02 53.17 -34.73
N PRO A 275 -6.94 52.34 -35.79
CA PRO A 275 -8.07 52.15 -36.70
C PRO A 275 -9.27 51.57 -35.94
N PRO A 276 -10.50 51.92 -36.34
CA PRO A 276 -11.70 51.39 -35.71
C PRO A 276 -11.73 49.86 -35.81
N THR A 277 -12.03 49.21 -34.69
CA THR A 277 -12.23 47.76 -34.61
C THR A 277 -13.31 47.31 -35.59
N PRO A 278 -13.06 46.28 -36.43
CA PRO A 278 -14.08 45.76 -37.34
C PRO A 278 -15.24 45.11 -36.54
N PRO A 279 -16.48 45.16 -37.05
CA PRO A 279 -17.61 44.52 -36.39
C PRO A 279 -17.44 42.99 -36.36
N PRO A 280 -18.00 42.31 -35.34
CA PRO A 280 -17.89 40.87 -35.22
C PRO A 280 -18.58 40.15 -36.38
N SER A 281 -17.89 39.14 -36.92
CA SER A 281 -18.40 38.27 -37.99
C SER A 281 -19.70 37.56 -37.55
N PRO A 282 -20.70 37.44 -38.44
CA PRO A 282 -21.92 36.71 -38.12
C PRO A 282 -21.62 35.21 -37.93
N PRO A 283 -22.39 34.52 -37.07
CA PRO A 283 -22.20 33.09 -36.82
C PRO A 283 -22.48 32.27 -38.10
N PRO A 284 -21.77 31.13 -38.27
CA PRO A 284 -21.92 30.27 -39.45
C PRO A 284 -23.32 29.60 -39.49
N PRO A 285 -23.80 29.24 -40.70
CA PRO A 285 -25.11 28.62 -40.90
C PRO A 285 -25.22 27.21 -40.31
#